data_AF-A0A5K1CBN4-F1
#
_entry.id   AF-A0A5K1CBN4-F1
#
_cell.length_a   1.000
_cell.length_b   1.000
_cell.length_c   1.000
_cell.angle_alpha   90.00
_cell.angle_beta   90.00
_cell.angle_gamma   90.00
#
_symmetry.space_group_name_H-M   'P 1'
#
loop_
_entity.id
_entity.type
_entity.pdbx_description
1 polymer ?
#
loop_
_entity_poly.entity_id
_entity_poly.type
_entity_poly.pdbx_seq_one_letter_code
_entity_poly.pdbx_strand_id
1 'polypeptide(L)' 'MAPSTPRLVVPIDPKKKPREQKLPLHNRWHPSIPPVADVMTGELFRVEMVDWTGGSIGDNDSAMDVKNIDLFT' A
#
# COMPACT_ATOMS: atom_id res chain seq x y z
N MET A 1 18.35 23.80 -3.24
CA MET A 1 17.74 23.43 -1.95
C MET A 1 17.25 22.00 -2.05
N ALA A 2 17.55 21.15 -1.08
CA ALA A 2 16.91 19.83 -1.03
C ALA A 2 15.39 20.03 -0.90
N PRO A 3 14.56 19.25 -1.59
CA PRO A 3 13.11 19.31 -1.41
C PRO A 3 12.78 19.13 0.08
N SER A 4 11.84 19.91 0.60
CA SER A 4 11.48 19.89 2.03
C SER A 4 10.92 18.53 2.48
N THR A 5 10.51 17.68 1.52
CA THR A 5 9.99 16.34 1.76
C THR A 5 10.68 15.31 0.86
N PRO A 6 11.00 14.11 1.40
CA PRO A 6 11.51 12.99 0.62
C PRO A 6 10.62 12.66 -0.59
N ARG A 7 11.23 12.17 -1.67
CA ARG A 7 10.51 11.74 -2.88
C ARG A 7 9.55 10.60 -2.54
N LEU A 8 8.28 10.74 -2.89
CA LEU A 8 7.29 9.66 -2.79
C LEU A 8 7.45 8.70 -3.97
N VAL A 9 7.77 7.45 -3.69
CA VAL A 9 8.02 6.42 -4.73
C VAL A 9 6.81 5.53 -4.98
N VAL A 10 6.01 5.26 -3.94
CA VAL A 10 4.78 4.47 -4.02
C VAL A 10 3.65 5.29 -3.42
N PRO A 11 2.83 5.97 -4.25
CA PRO A 11 1.67 6.69 -3.78
C PRO A 11 0.48 5.74 -3.57
N ILE A 12 -0.33 6.01 -2.54
CA ILE A 12 -1.55 5.26 -2.24
C ILE A 12 -2.78 6.17 -2.31
N ASP A 13 -3.84 5.67 -2.94
CA ASP A 13 -5.17 6.26 -2.86
C ASP A 13 -6.06 5.40 -1.94
N PRO A 14 -6.39 5.87 -0.71
CA PRO A 14 -7.21 5.11 0.24
C PRO A 14 -8.62 4.78 -0.26
N LYS A 15 -9.11 5.44 -1.32
CA LYS A 15 -10.43 5.18 -1.90
C LYS A 15 -10.41 4.06 -2.94
N LYS A 16 -9.23 3.56 -3.32
CA LYS A 16 -9.05 2.50 -4.31
C LYS A 16 -8.65 1.19 -3.68
N LYS A 17 -9.12 0.08 -4.24
CA LYS A 17 -8.68 -1.24 -3.80
C LYS A 17 -7.18 -1.43 -4.09
N PRO A 18 -6.46 -2.31 -3.35
CA PRO A 18 -5.04 -2.59 -3.58
C PRO A 18 -4.67 -2.93 -5.04
N ARG A 19 -5.57 -3.60 -5.76
CA ARG A 19 -5.40 -3.98 -7.17
C ARG A 19 -5.64 -2.83 -8.17
N GLU A 20 -6.29 -1.76 -7.74
CA GLU A 20 -6.67 -0.59 -8.55
C GLU A 20 -5.74 0.61 -8.33
N GLN A 21 -4.74 0.45 -7.46
CA GLN A 21 -3.70 1.44 -7.22
C GLN A 21 -2.91 1.71 -8.51
N LYS A 22 -2.34 2.92 -8.64
CA LYS A 22 -1.51 3.28 -9.80
C LYS A 22 -0.35 2.29 -9.99
N LEU A 23 0.22 1.84 -8.88
CA LEU A 23 1.16 0.73 -8.81
C LEU A 23 0.43 -0.42 -8.12
N PRO A 24 -0.01 -1.46 -8.85
CA PRO A 24 -0.75 -2.57 -8.26
C PRO A 24 0.02 -3.23 -7.12
N LEU A 25 -0.65 -3.39 -5.97
CA LEU A 25 -0.07 -4.03 -4.80
C LEU A 25 -0.17 -5.55 -4.91
N HIS A 26 0.80 -6.25 -4.33
CA HIS A 26 0.82 -7.71 -4.23
C HIS A 26 0.82 -8.14 -2.76
N ASN A 27 0.21 -9.29 -2.48
CA ASN A 27 0.10 -9.86 -1.14
C ASN A 27 0.77 -11.26 -1.04
N ARG A 28 1.60 -11.60 -2.03
CA ARG A 28 2.39 -12.84 -2.09
C ARG A 28 3.80 -12.51 -2.58
N TRP A 29 4.76 -13.28 -2.12
CA TRP A 29 6.13 -13.20 -2.58
C TRP A 29 6.35 -14.15 -3.74
N HIS A 30 6.82 -13.63 -4.86
CA HIS A 30 7.19 -14.44 -6.02
C HIS A 30 8.30 -13.74 -6.80
N PRO A 31 9.35 -14.45 -7.25
CA PRO A 31 10.50 -13.85 -7.92
C PRO A 31 10.17 -13.17 -9.26
N SER A 32 9.02 -13.49 -9.86
CA SER A 32 8.56 -12.85 -11.10
C SER A 32 7.82 -11.53 -10.90
N ILE A 33 7.62 -11.08 -9.65
CA ILE A 33 6.95 -9.80 -9.40
C ILE A 33 7.92 -8.68 -9.77
N PRO A 34 7.56 -7.78 -10.71
CA PRO A 34 8.45 -6.71 -11.14
C PRO A 34 8.63 -5.65 -10.05
N PRO A 35 9.81 -5.00 -10.00
CA PRO A 35 9.99 -3.83 -9.14
C PRO A 35 9.08 -2.67 -9.60
N VAL A 36 8.65 -1.85 -8.65
CA VAL A 36 7.73 -0.71 -8.92
C VAL A 36 8.42 0.65 -8.91
N ALA A 37 9.66 0.73 -8.42
CA ALA A 37 10.45 1.96 -8.37
C ALA A 37 11.95 1.66 -8.21
N ASP A 38 12.79 2.59 -8.68
CA ASP A 38 14.23 2.62 -8.44
C ASP A 38 14.60 3.78 -7.49
N VAL A 39 15.64 3.56 -6.69
CA VAL A 39 16.20 4.53 -5.73
C VAL A 39 17.73 4.48 -5.77
N MET A 40 18.38 5.58 -5.43
CA MET A 40 19.85 5.62 -5.33
C MET A 40 20.33 5.17 -3.95
N THR A 41 21.55 4.64 -3.89
CA THR A 41 22.19 4.34 -2.60
C THR A 41 22.34 5.62 -1.78
N GLY A 42 21.84 5.60 -0.54
CA GLY A 42 21.82 6.77 0.34
C GLY A 42 20.65 7.73 0.12
N GLU A 43 19.72 7.44 -0.81
CA GLU A 43 18.52 8.25 -1.00
C GLU A 43 17.51 8.07 0.14
N LEU A 44 17.02 9.18 0.68
CA LEU A 44 15.86 9.21 1.56
C LEU A 44 14.58 9.37 0.72
N PHE A 45 13.68 8.40 0.80
CA PHE A 45 12.43 8.36 0.05
C PHE A 45 11.26 7.91 0.93
N ARG A 46 10.03 8.12 0.45
CA ARG A 46 8.79 7.75 1.13
C ARG A 46 8.02 6.69 0.36
N VAL A 47 7.50 5.71 1.07
CA VAL A 47 6.58 4.68 0.59
C VAL A 47 5.28 4.84 1.38
N GLU A 48 4.16 5.04 0.69
CA GLU A 48 2.85 4.98 1.34
C GLU A 48 2.35 3.53 1.32
N MET A 49 1.55 3.18 2.31
CA MET A 49 1.03 1.82 2.49
C MET A 49 -0.46 1.86 2.72
N VAL A 50 -1.14 0.81 2.30
CA VAL A 50 -2.50 0.50 2.76
C VAL A 50 -2.38 -0.34 4.03
N ASP A 51 -3.39 -0.31 4.89
CA ASP A 51 -3.47 -1.26 5.98
C ASP A 51 -3.51 -2.71 5.42
N TRP A 52 -3.11 -3.67 6.24
CA TRP A 52 -2.98 -5.06 5.81
C TRP A 52 -4.29 -5.70 5.33
N THR A 53 -5.45 -5.16 5.70
CA THR A 53 -6.77 -5.64 5.26
C THR A 53 -7.21 -5.03 3.93
N GLY A 54 -6.43 -4.10 3.38
CA GLY A 54 -6.76 -3.42 2.13
C GLY A 54 -7.94 -2.45 2.26
N GLY A 55 -8.19 -1.92 3.45
CA GLY A 55 -9.32 -1.03 3.75
C GLY A 55 -10.63 -1.74 4.10
N SER A 56 -10.58 -3.00 4.56
CA SER A 56 -11.78 -3.78 4.89
C SER A 56 -12.39 -3.39 6.24
N ILE A 57 -11.62 -2.76 7.13
CA ILE A 57 -12.06 -2.35 8.46
C ILE A 57 -12.44 -0.87 8.46
N GLY A 58 -13.65 -0.57 8.95
CA GLY A 58 -14.22 0.77 9.01
C GLY A 58 -14.36 1.29 10.44
N ASP A 59 -14.36 2.62 10.56
CA ASP A 59 -14.68 3.32 11.82
C ASP A 59 -16.20 3.53 11.89
N ASN A 60 -16.94 2.55 12.43
CA ASN A 60 -18.41 2.50 12.36
C ASN A 60 -19.11 1.90 13.61
N ASP A 61 -18.41 1.82 14.74
CA ASP A 61 -18.92 1.24 16.01
C ASP A 61 -19.47 -0.20 15.91
N SER A 62 -19.03 -0.97 14.92
CA SER A 62 -19.46 -2.36 14.69
C SER A 62 -18.26 -3.27 14.50
N ALA A 63 -18.31 -4.48 15.08
CA ALA A 63 -17.30 -5.52 14.85
C ALA A 63 -17.64 -6.45 13.67
N MET A 64 -18.66 -6.10 12.88
CA MET A 64 -19.19 -6.97 11.83
C MET A 64 -18.22 -7.11 10.64
N ASP A 65 -17.43 -6.08 10.36
CA ASP A 65 -16.36 -6.12 9.37
C ASP A 65 -15.21 -7.05 9.81
N VAL A 66 -14.77 -6.96 11.06
CA VAL A 66 -13.77 -7.87 11.65
C VAL A 66 -14.25 -9.32 11.62
N LYS A 67 -15.53 -9.58 11.92
CA LYS A 67 -16.09 -10.94 11.91
C LYS A 67 -16.13 -11.56 10.52
N ASN A 68 -16.40 -10.76 9.49
CA ASN A 68 -16.66 -11.23 8.12
C ASN A 68 -15.50 -10.94 7.16
N ILE A 69 -14.36 -10.48 7.67
CA ILE A 69 -13.17 -10.24 6.85
C ILE A 69 -12.68 -11.53 6.19
N ASP A 70 -12.31 -11.43 4.92
CA ASP A 70 -11.66 -12.51 4.20
C ASP A 70 -10.14 -12.41 4.35
N LEU A 71 -9.54 -13.39 5.02
CA LEU A 71 -8.10 -13.47 5.28
C LEU A 71 -7.35 -14.34 4.26
N PHE A 72 -8.04 -15.00 3.33
CA PHE A 72 -7.42 -15.90 2.36
C PHE A 72 -7.08 -15.20 1.04
N THR A 73 -7.70 -14.06 0.78
CA THR A 73 -7.51 -13.27 -0.45
C THR A 73 -6.16 -12.57 -0.50
#